data_AF-A0A661SC08-F1
#
_entry.id   AF-A0A661SC08-F1
#
_cell.length_a   1.000
_cell.length_b   1.000
_cell.length_c   1.000
_cell.angle_alpha   90.00
_cell.angle_beta   90.00
_cell.angle_gamma   90.00
#
_symmetry.space_group_name_H-M   'P 1'
#
loop_
_entity.id
_entity.type
_entity.pdbx_description
1 polymer ?
#
loop_
_entity_poly.entity_id
_entity_poly.type
_entity_poly.pdbx_seq_one_letter_code
_entity_poly.pdbx_strand_id
1 'polypeptide(L)'
;MSLRRSPIGCPIRSICLFFKRAKVLPLHKENIHRKSSRRTKTIYLIGEGTGETIDKIARASLAQFLCEDLKVKKFFQVRSKEQIRKISNGASEDGALIAFSIVEPSLRDFLIEETRSCGIKAIDVIGDFIVQLSMFLEEKPMEVPGRQHVLNEEYYRRIEAINFAVKHDDGKQPQGLRVADMIFVGLSRTGKTPLSTYLAHQGWKVANVPLHPDMTPPPELFQVDQHRIFALIINVETLVKVREARLRQVGLTPDARYADPVRISDEIDWCKAFYEQNPGWHVIDVSDKAIEEAAASILNIYQSKKRSKSRI
;
A
#
# COMPACT_ATOMS: atom_id res chain seq x y z
N MET A 1 -55.80 10.16 -26.63
CA MET A 1 -54.50 10.45 -27.29
C MET A 1 -53.91 11.70 -26.65
N SER A 2 -52.62 11.65 -26.29
CA SER A 2 -51.75 12.76 -25.86
C SER A 2 -51.93 13.32 -24.43
N LEU A 3 -51.27 12.67 -23.47
CA LEU A 3 -50.98 13.15 -22.12
C LEU A 3 -49.94 14.29 -22.12
N ARG A 4 -50.21 15.34 -21.34
CA ARG A 4 -49.31 16.46 -21.03
C ARG A 4 -48.13 15.96 -20.19
N ARG A 5 -46.90 16.30 -20.59
CA ARG A 5 -45.68 16.10 -19.78
C ARG A 5 -45.29 17.41 -19.08
N SER A 6 -45.30 17.38 -17.76
CA SER A 6 -44.65 18.36 -16.87
C SER A 6 -43.18 17.97 -16.71
N PRO A 7 -42.21 18.89 -16.74
CA PRO A 7 -40.82 18.57 -16.36
C PRO A 7 -40.66 18.66 -14.84
N ILE A 8 -40.41 17.51 -14.20
CA ILE A 8 -39.99 17.42 -12.80
C ILE A 8 -38.51 17.83 -12.74
N GLY A 9 -38.23 18.90 -12.01
CA GLY A 9 -36.89 19.42 -11.78
C GLY A 9 -36.03 18.48 -10.93
N CYS A 10 -34.81 18.24 -11.39
CA CYS A 10 -33.76 17.49 -10.71
C CYS A 10 -32.93 18.44 -9.82
N PRO A 11 -32.77 18.21 -8.50
CA PRO A 11 -31.97 19.07 -7.65
C PRO A 11 -30.53 18.54 -7.55
N ILE A 12 -29.73 18.68 -8.62
CA ILE A 12 -28.28 18.32 -8.60
C ILE A 12 -27.42 19.50 -9.06
N ARG A 13 -27.73 20.73 -8.62
CA ARG A 13 -26.94 21.93 -8.97
C ARG A 13 -26.24 22.66 -7.82
N SER A 14 -26.22 22.12 -6.59
CA SER A 14 -25.61 22.82 -5.45
C SER A 14 -24.27 22.29 -4.90
N ILE A 15 -23.64 21.28 -5.51
CA ILE A 15 -22.34 20.76 -5.00
C ILE A 15 -21.14 21.16 -5.88
N CYS A 16 -21.35 21.73 -7.08
CA CYS A 16 -20.26 22.04 -8.01
C CYS A 16 -19.75 23.50 -7.95
N LEU A 17 -20.20 24.32 -6.99
CA LEU A 17 -19.83 25.74 -6.91
C LEU A 17 -18.94 26.15 -5.72
N PHE A 18 -18.47 25.21 -4.88
CA PHE A 18 -17.67 25.56 -3.70
C PHE A 18 -16.14 25.52 -3.90
N PHE A 19 -15.64 25.07 -5.06
CA PHE A 19 -14.19 24.88 -5.30
C PHE A 19 -13.57 25.79 -6.38
N LYS A 20 -14.21 26.89 -6.77
CA LYS A 20 -13.64 27.88 -7.72
C LYS A 20 -13.54 29.28 -7.12
N ARG A 21 -12.62 29.46 -6.17
CA ARG A 21 -11.82 30.68 -5.94
C ARG A 21 -10.96 30.51 -4.67
N ALA A 22 -9.78 29.93 -4.82
CA ALA A 22 -8.70 30.14 -3.87
C ALA A 22 -7.50 30.69 -4.66
N LYS A 23 -7.31 32.00 -4.60
CA LYS A 23 -6.04 32.64 -5.00
C LYS A 23 -4.98 32.15 -4.03
N VAL A 24 -3.89 31.63 -4.56
CA VAL A 24 -2.66 31.35 -3.80
C VAL A 24 -2.15 32.69 -3.25
N LEU A 25 -2.24 32.88 -1.94
CA LEU A 25 -1.61 33.97 -1.20
C LEU A 25 -0.38 33.40 -0.45
N PRO A 26 0.75 34.11 -0.40
CA PRO A 26 1.98 33.60 0.20
C PRO A 26 1.85 33.49 1.74
N LEU A 27 2.36 32.38 2.27
CA LEU A 27 2.40 32.05 3.69
C LEU A 27 3.35 33.00 4.45
N HIS A 28 2.79 34.01 5.13
CA HIS A 28 3.48 34.67 6.23
C HIS A 28 3.30 33.81 7.50
N LYS A 29 4.42 33.32 8.05
CA LYS A 29 4.47 32.66 9.35
C LYS A 29 4.24 33.70 10.45
N GLU A 30 3.03 33.77 10.99
CA GLU A 30 2.78 34.40 12.28
C GLU A 30 2.38 33.36 13.31
N ASN A 31 3.24 33.22 14.33
CA ASN A 31 3.07 32.36 15.49
C ASN A 31 1.88 32.84 16.33
N ILE A 32 0.72 32.20 16.19
CA ILE A 32 -0.37 32.35 17.14
C ILE A 32 -0.29 31.18 18.13
N HIS A 33 0.48 31.37 19.19
CA HIS A 33 0.37 30.56 20.40
C HIS A 33 -0.93 30.89 21.15
N ARG A 34 -2.05 30.31 20.70
CA ARG A 34 -3.26 30.19 21.51
C ARG A 34 -3.16 28.92 22.37
N LYS A 35 -2.66 29.06 23.60
CA LYS A 35 -2.82 28.07 24.69
C LYS A 35 -4.29 28.00 25.10
N SER A 36 -5.10 27.29 24.30
CA SER A 36 -6.29 26.61 24.78
C SER A 36 -5.84 25.19 25.17
N SER A 37 -6.24 24.69 26.32
CA SER A 37 -5.98 23.31 26.72
C SER A 37 -6.50 22.36 25.62
N ARG A 38 -5.62 21.89 24.74
CA ARG A 38 -5.99 21.02 23.63
C ARG A 38 -6.46 19.70 24.22
N ARG A 39 -7.78 19.53 24.35
CA ARG A 39 -8.37 18.22 24.65
C ARG A 39 -7.98 17.28 23.51
N THR A 40 -7.20 16.24 23.82
CA THR A 40 -6.85 15.17 22.89
C THR A 40 -8.12 14.68 22.20
N LYS A 41 -8.13 14.68 20.86
CA LYS A 41 -9.25 14.14 20.09
C LYS A 41 -9.09 12.63 20.01
N THR A 42 -10.18 11.90 20.10
CA THR A 42 -10.14 10.44 20.05
C THR A 42 -11.00 9.91 18.91
N ILE A 43 -10.47 8.95 18.15
CA ILE A 43 -11.20 8.19 17.13
C ILE A 43 -11.22 6.72 17.54
N TYR A 44 -12.39 6.11 17.50
CA TYR A 44 -12.61 4.70 17.74
C TYR A 44 -12.80 4.02 16.38
N LEU A 45 -11.89 3.12 16.02
CA LEU A 45 -12.02 2.28 14.82
C LEU A 45 -12.70 0.97 15.22
N ILE A 46 -13.85 0.66 14.62
CA ILE A 46 -14.61 -0.55 14.91
C ILE A 46 -14.65 -1.44 13.66
N GLY A 47 -14.26 -2.70 13.80
CA GLY A 47 -14.26 -3.67 12.71
C GLY A 47 -14.75 -5.05 13.12
N GLU A 48 -15.53 -5.68 12.25
CA GLU A 48 -16.09 -7.02 12.47
C GLU A 48 -15.05 -8.15 12.27
N GLY A 49 -14.05 -7.90 11.41
CA GLY A 49 -12.94 -8.81 11.11
C GLY A 49 -11.60 -8.39 11.74
N THR A 50 -10.50 -8.55 10.99
CA THR A 50 -9.14 -8.18 11.41
C THR A 50 -8.94 -6.67 11.59
N GLY A 51 -9.84 -5.85 11.05
CA GLY A 51 -9.75 -4.40 11.09
C GLY A 51 -8.79 -3.79 10.06
N GLU A 52 -8.19 -4.60 9.19
CA GLU A 52 -7.17 -4.13 8.24
C GLU A 52 -7.71 -3.06 7.27
N THR A 53 -8.93 -3.26 6.76
CA THR A 53 -9.58 -2.31 5.84
C THR A 53 -9.80 -0.95 6.49
N ILE A 54 -10.42 -0.91 7.68
CA ILE A 54 -10.70 0.33 8.39
C ILE A 54 -9.41 1.02 8.86
N ASP A 55 -8.38 0.25 9.25
CA ASP A 55 -7.09 0.80 9.64
C ASP A 55 -6.38 1.49 8.48
N LYS A 56 -6.37 0.86 7.30
CA LYS A 56 -5.77 1.43 6.08
C LYS A 56 -6.47 2.71 5.66
N ILE A 57 -7.82 2.70 5.62
CA ILE A 57 -8.60 3.89 5.25
C ILE A 57 -8.39 5.02 6.25
N ALA A 58 -8.40 4.71 7.55
CA ALA A 58 -8.16 5.70 8.60
C ALA A 58 -6.75 6.31 8.49
N ARG A 59 -5.71 5.49 8.33
CA ARG A 59 -4.32 5.98 8.17
C ARG A 59 -4.16 6.88 6.93
N ALA A 60 -4.67 6.44 5.79
CA ALA A 60 -4.60 7.21 4.55
C ALA A 60 -5.33 8.55 4.66
N SER A 61 -6.51 8.56 5.30
CA SER A 61 -7.30 9.77 5.53
C SER A 61 -6.63 10.71 6.53
N LEU A 62 -6.11 10.19 7.64
CA LEU A 62 -5.47 10.99 8.69
C LEU A 62 -4.15 11.63 8.22
N ALA A 63 -3.44 11.03 7.27
CA ALA A 63 -2.23 11.60 6.68
C ALA A 63 -2.47 12.96 5.98
N GLN A 64 -3.73 13.30 5.67
CA GLN A 64 -4.10 14.60 5.09
C GLN A 64 -4.22 15.73 6.14
N PHE A 65 -4.04 15.43 7.43
CA PHE A 65 -4.23 16.38 8.52
C PHE A 65 -2.97 16.49 9.41
N LEU A 66 -2.61 17.72 9.78
CA LEU A 66 -1.49 18.01 10.70
C LEU A 66 -1.91 17.96 12.18
N CYS A 67 -2.75 16.99 12.56
CA CYS A 67 -3.29 16.91 13.92
C CYS A 67 -2.30 16.18 14.85
N GLU A 68 -1.66 16.94 15.75
CA GLU A 68 -0.67 16.41 16.70
C GLU A 68 -1.31 15.68 17.90
N ASP A 69 -2.51 16.10 18.31
CA ASP A 69 -3.18 15.65 19.54
C ASP A 69 -4.35 14.69 19.25
N LEU A 70 -4.09 13.63 18.49
CA LEU A 70 -5.06 12.61 18.09
C LEU A 70 -4.73 11.23 18.66
N LYS A 71 -5.70 10.61 19.34
CA LYS A 71 -5.63 9.23 19.83
C LYS A 71 -6.54 8.33 18.99
N VAL A 72 -5.99 7.24 18.46
CA VAL A 72 -6.77 6.22 17.74
C VAL A 72 -6.87 4.97 18.62
N LYS A 73 -8.09 4.58 19.00
CA LYS A 73 -8.38 3.30 19.67
C LYS A 73 -9.00 2.33 18.68
N LYS A 74 -8.58 1.07 18.72
CA LYS A 74 -8.97 0.05 17.75
C LYS A 74 -9.72 -1.08 18.44
N PHE A 75 -10.90 -1.39 17.93
CA PHE A 75 -11.78 -2.46 18.41
C PHE A 75 -12.10 -3.36 17.21
N PHE A 76 -11.36 -4.44 17.08
CA PHE A 76 -11.50 -5.41 16.00
C PHE A 76 -12.10 -6.71 16.51
N GLN A 77 -12.61 -7.54 15.60
CA GLN A 77 -13.39 -8.74 15.94
C GLN A 77 -14.62 -8.44 16.81
N VAL A 78 -15.28 -7.30 16.55
CA VAL A 78 -16.56 -6.96 17.19
C VAL A 78 -17.65 -7.79 16.55
N ARG A 79 -18.24 -8.71 17.31
CA ARG A 79 -19.19 -9.74 16.87
C ARG A 79 -20.49 -9.75 17.66
N SER A 80 -20.66 -8.89 18.66
CA SER A 80 -21.86 -8.86 19.48
C SER A 80 -22.33 -7.46 19.83
N LYS A 81 -23.63 -7.35 20.07
CA LYS A 81 -24.28 -6.10 20.50
C LYS A 81 -23.76 -5.63 21.85
N GLU A 82 -23.42 -6.54 22.76
CA GLU A 82 -22.84 -6.23 24.06
C GLU A 82 -21.47 -5.56 23.92
N GLN A 83 -20.63 -6.02 22.98
CA GLN A 83 -19.36 -5.37 22.70
C GLN A 83 -19.59 -3.94 22.18
N ILE A 84 -20.56 -3.75 21.28
CA ILE A 84 -20.92 -2.43 20.76
C ILE A 84 -21.36 -1.49 21.87
N ARG A 85 -22.22 -1.94 22.80
CA ARG A 85 -22.64 -1.11 23.95
C ARG A 85 -21.45 -0.66 24.79
N LYS A 86 -20.56 -1.59 25.13
CA LYS A 86 -19.34 -1.28 25.92
C LYS A 86 -18.46 -0.27 25.20
N ILE A 87 -18.26 -0.45 23.89
CA ILE A 87 -17.43 0.45 23.08
C ILE A 87 -18.10 1.83 22.96
N SER A 88 -19.42 1.88 22.76
CA SER A 88 -20.18 3.12 22.62
C SER A 88 -20.18 3.92 23.93
N ASN A 89 -20.36 3.27 25.07
CA ASN A 89 -20.23 3.92 26.39
C ASN A 89 -18.84 4.55 26.56
N GLY A 90 -17.78 3.78 26.30
CA GLY A 90 -16.41 4.30 26.37
C GLY A 90 -16.11 5.37 25.31
N ALA A 91 -16.80 5.38 24.18
CA ALA A 91 -16.67 6.43 23.17
C ALA A 91 -17.40 7.71 23.58
N SER A 92 -18.55 7.59 24.23
CA SER A 92 -19.32 8.72 24.78
C SER A 92 -18.52 9.44 25.86
N GLU A 93 -17.95 8.69 26.81
CA GLU A 93 -17.09 9.24 27.88
C GLU A 93 -15.88 10.01 27.32
N ASP A 94 -15.26 9.47 26.27
CA ASP A 94 -14.11 10.07 25.60
C ASP A 94 -14.48 11.22 24.64
N GLY A 95 -15.76 11.44 24.36
CA GLY A 95 -16.21 12.34 23.29
C GLY A 95 -15.63 11.96 21.92
N ALA A 96 -15.50 10.66 21.67
CA ALA A 96 -14.82 10.11 20.51
C ALA A 96 -15.69 10.14 19.25
N LEU A 97 -15.04 10.22 18.08
CA LEU A 97 -15.65 9.90 16.80
C LEU A 97 -15.54 8.39 16.58
N ILE A 98 -16.63 7.72 16.23
CA ILE A 98 -16.60 6.32 15.80
C ILE A 98 -16.49 6.26 14.27
N ALA A 99 -15.53 5.50 13.76
CA ALA A 99 -15.47 5.09 12.36
C ALA A 99 -15.52 3.57 12.32
N PHE A 100 -16.43 3.00 11.53
CA PHE A 100 -16.69 1.56 11.55
C PHE A 100 -16.77 0.93 10.17
N SER A 101 -16.50 -0.37 10.15
CA SER A 101 -16.57 -1.25 8.99
C SER A 101 -17.21 -2.58 9.43
N ILE A 102 -18.54 -2.60 9.49
CA ILE A 102 -19.37 -3.76 9.84
C ILE A 102 -20.23 -4.07 8.61
N VAL A 103 -20.20 -5.33 8.16
CA VAL A 103 -20.92 -5.77 6.96
C VAL A 103 -22.19 -6.53 7.31
N GLU A 104 -22.27 -7.15 8.49
CA GLU A 104 -23.50 -7.78 8.98
C GLU A 104 -24.56 -6.71 9.31
N PRO A 105 -25.73 -6.69 8.64
CA PRO A 105 -26.74 -5.65 8.83
C PRO A 105 -27.24 -5.55 10.28
N SER A 106 -27.45 -6.70 10.93
CA SER A 106 -27.99 -6.77 12.29
C SER A 106 -27.12 -6.04 13.31
N LEU A 107 -25.79 -6.11 13.12
CA LEU A 107 -24.79 -5.54 13.98
C LEU A 107 -24.51 -4.08 13.61
N ARG A 108 -24.52 -3.78 12.30
CA ARG A 108 -24.38 -2.44 11.73
C ARG A 108 -25.51 -1.52 12.18
N ASP A 109 -26.76 -1.96 12.01
CA ASP A 109 -27.94 -1.17 12.36
C ASP A 109 -27.98 -0.90 13.86
N PHE A 110 -27.64 -1.92 14.66
CA PHE A 110 -27.53 -1.78 16.11
C PHE A 110 -26.46 -0.75 16.51
N LEU A 111 -25.29 -0.75 15.87
CA LEU A 111 -24.26 0.27 16.11
C LEU A 111 -24.74 1.68 15.78
N ILE A 112 -25.43 1.85 14.64
CA ILE A 112 -25.96 3.15 14.23
C ILE A 112 -27.00 3.65 15.25
N GLU A 113 -27.87 2.76 15.74
CA GLU A 113 -28.87 3.09 16.75
C GLU A 113 -28.22 3.45 18.10
N GLU A 114 -27.28 2.65 18.57
CA GLU A 114 -26.56 2.88 19.84
C GLU A 114 -25.76 4.18 19.81
N THR A 115 -25.10 4.49 18.69
CA THR A 115 -24.34 5.75 18.58
C THR A 115 -25.26 6.96 18.55
N ARG A 116 -26.44 6.85 17.94
CA ARG A 116 -27.47 7.91 18.00
C ARG A 116 -28.01 8.11 19.42
N SER A 117 -28.32 7.02 20.14
CA SER A 117 -28.86 7.11 21.51
C SER A 117 -27.85 7.73 22.48
N CYS A 118 -26.55 7.46 22.30
CA CYS A 118 -25.48 8.06 23.08
C CYS A 118 -25.02 9.45 22.58
N GLY A 119 -25.59 9.98 21.50
CA GLY A 119 -25.17 11.27 20.93
C GLY A 119 -23.76 11.28 20.32
N ILE A 120 -23.25 10.12 19.93
CA ILE A 120 -21.91 9.91 19.38
C ILE A 120 -21.95 10.10 17.86
N LYS A 121 -20.95 10.80 17.31
CA LYS A 121 -20.77 10.85 15.86
C LYS A 121 -20.20 9.52 15.37
N ALA A 122 -20.86 8.91 14.40
CA ALA A 122 -20.43 7.66 13.79
C ALA A 122 -20.36 7.78 12.26
N ILE A 123 -19.33 7.18 11.66
CA ILE A 123 -19.10 7.13 10.22
C ILE A 123 -19.01 5.67 9.79
N ASP A 124 -19.90 5.27 8.89
CA ASP A 124 -19.78 4.02 8.15
C ASP A 124 -18.82 4.21 6.98
N VAL A 125 -17.65 3.58 7.05
CA VAL A 125 -16.56 3.86 6.11
C VAL A 125 -16.72 3.12 4.78
N ILE A 126 -17.43 1.99 4.77
CA ILE A 126 -17.56 1.13 3.57
C ILE A 126 -19.01 0.94 3.11
N GLY A 127 -19.99 1.31 3.94
CA GLY A 127 -21.40 1.05 3.69
C GLY A 127 -21.93 1.66 2.40
N ASP A 128 -21.61 2.93 2.12
CA ASP A 128 -22.06 3.58 0.88
C ASP A 128 -21.43 2.92 -0.36
N PHE A 129 -20.13 2.59 -0.29
CA PHE A 129 -19.45 1.90 -1.38
C PHE A 129 -20.06 0.53 -1.70
N ILE A 130 -20.43 -0.24 -0.66
CA ILE A 130 -21.12 -1.53 -0.83
C ILE A 130 -22.50 -1.33 -1.48
N VAL A 131 -23.24 -0.30 -1.08
CA VAL A 131 -24.56 0.00 -1.67
C VAL A 131 -24.42 0.34 -3.16
N GLN A 132 -23.46 1.21 -3.52
CA GLN A 132 -23.22 1.56 -4.93
C GLN A 132 -22.77 0.34 -5.75
N LEU A 133 -21.92 -0.52 -5.19
CA LEU A 133 -21.53 -1.77 -5.85
C LEU A 133 -22.70 -2.72 -6.06
N SER A 134 -23.58 -2.85 -5.07
CA SER A 134 -24.79 -3.68 -5.20
C SER A 134 -25.69 -3.19 -6.33
N MET A 135 -25.88 -1.88 -6.44
CA MET A 135 -26.65 -1.29 -7.55
C MET A 135 -25.97 -1.49 -8.90
N PHE A 136 -24.65 -1.35 -8.96
CA PHE A 136 -23.89 -1.48 -10.20
C PHE A 136 -23.79 -2.93 -10.70
N LEU A 137 -23.64 -3.89 -9.79
CA LEU A 137 -23.54 -5.30 -10.10
C LEU A 137 -24.91 -5.99 -10.21
N GLU A 138 -25.98 -5.29 -9.83
CA GLU A 138 -27.34 -5.84 -9.73
C GLU A 138 -27.41 -7.08 -8.80
N GLU A 139 -26.51 -7.16 -7.84
CA GLU A 139 -26.38 -8.27 -6.88
C GLU A 139 -26.48 -7.78 -5.44
N LYS A 140 -27.04 -8.61 -4.56
CA LYS A 140 -27.06 -8.31 -3.11
C LYS A 140 -25.70 -8.61 -2.49
N PRO A 141 -25.21 -7.77 -1.56
CA PRO A 141 -24.04 -8.11 -0.77
C PRO A 141 -24.26 -9.41 -0.03
N MET A 142 -23.24 -10.25 0.03
CA MET A 142 -23.31 -11.52 0.77
C MET A 142 -23.34 -11.32 2.29
N GLU A 143 -22.99 -10.12 2.79
CA GLU A 143 -23.06 -9.75 4.22
C GLU A 143 -22.19 -10.62 5.15
N VAL A 144 -21.20 -11.35 4.60
CA VAL A 144 -20.29 -12.21 5.38
C VAL A 144 -18.97 -11.47 5.65
N PRO A 145 -18.60 -11.23 6.92
CA PRO A 145 -17.31 -10.64 7.26
C PRO A 145 -16.13 -11.55 6.90
N GLY A 146 -14.99 -10.96 6.52
CA GLY A 146 -13.74 -11.69 6.33
C GLY A 146 -13.67 -12.62 5.11
N ARG A 147 -14.67 -12.58 4.20
CA ARG A 147 -14.69 -13.42 2.98
C ARG A 147 -13.51 -13.19 2.04
N GLN A 148 -12.87 -12.02 2.10
CA GLN A 148 -11.60 -11.74 1.43
C GLN A 148 -10.47 -12.72 1.81
N HIS A 149 -10.63 -13.49 2.90
CA HIS A 149 -9.68 -14.48 3.40
C HIS A 149 -10.14 -15.94 3.20
N VAL A 150 -11.20 -16.19 2.41
CA VAL A 150 -11.50 -17.57 1.99
C VAL A 150 -10.28 -18.11 1.25
N LEU A 151 -9.81 -19.30 1.65
CA LEU A 151 -8.70 -20.04 1.04
C LEU A 151 -9.01 -20.35 -0.43
N ASN A 152 -8.81 -19.35 -1.28
CA ASN A 152 -9.09 -19.37 -2.71
C ASN A 152 -7.80 -19.56 -3.51
N GLU A 153 -7.90 -19.66 -4.83
CA GLU A 153 -6.72 -19.79 -5.71
C GLU A 153 -5.71 -18.64 -5.50
N GLU A 154 -6.18 -17.43 -5.17
CA GLU A 154 -5.33 -16.28 -4.89
C GLU A 154 -4.46 -16.47 -3.64
N TYR A 155 -5.03 -17.07 -2.58
CA TYR A 155 -4.27 -17.45 -1.38
C TYR A 155 -3.18 -18.47 -1.73
N TYR A 156 -3.50 -19.54 -2.45
CA TYR A 156 -2.49 -20.55 -2.85
C TYR A 156 -1.41 -19.95 -3.75
N ARG A 157 -1.79 -19.12 -4.72
CA ARG A 157 -0.85 -18.39 -5.58
C ARG A 157 0.08 -17.50 -4.76
N ARG A 158 -0.44 -16.79 -3.76
CA ARG A 158 0.36 -15.97 -2.85
C ARG A 158 1.35 -16.82 -2.05
N ILE A 159 0.92 -17.93 -1.47
CA ILE A 159 1.81 -18.82 -0.71
C ILE A 159 2.91 -19.39 -1.62
N GLU A 160 2.55 -19.80 -2.83
CA GLU A 160 3.52 -20.28 -3.82
C GLU A 160 4.53 -19.20 -4.20
N ALA A 161 4.06 -17.97 -4.45
CA ALA A 161 4.90 -16.82 -4.75
C ALA A 161 5.87 -16.47 -3.61
N ILE A 162 5.40 -16.48 -2.36
CA ILE A 162 6.23 -16.24 -1.17
C ILE A 162 7.30 -17.32 -1.05
N ASN A 163 6.93 -18.60 -1.15
CA ASN A 163 7.87 -19.71 -1.10
C ASN A 163 8.90 -19.63 -2.23
N PHE A 164 8.48 -19.21 -3.42
CA PHE A 164 9.36 -18.99 -4.55
C PHE A 164 10.37 -17.86 -4.26
N ALA A 165 9.90 -16.70 -3.82
CA ALA A 165 10.77 -15.54 -3.56
C ALA A 165 11.80 -15.82 -2.47
N VAL A 166 11.41 -16.51 -1.39
CA VAL A 166 12.34 -16.91 -0.32
C VAL A 166 13.43 -17.86 -0.85
N LYS A 167 13.08 -18.82 -1.71
CA LYS A 167 14.05 -19.76 -2.30
C LYS A 167 15.03 -19.12 -3.29
N HIS A 168 14.65 -17.97 -3.87
CA HIS A 168 15.40 -17.31 -4.95
C HIS A 168 15.91 -15.91 -4.56
N ASP A 169 16.05 -15.62 -3.26
CA ASP A 169 16.49 -14.31 -2.79
C ASP A 169 18.00 -14.06 -2.98
N ASP A 170 18.81 -15.12 -2.94
CA ASP A 170 20.27 -15.04 -2.99
C ASP A 170 20.89 -15.37 -4.36
N GLY A 171 20.05 -15.56 -5.39
CA GLY A 171 20.50 -15.85 -6.76
C GLY A 171 21.15 -17.21 -6.97
N LYS A 172 21.13 -18.11 -5.98
CA LYS A 172 21.81 -19.42 -6.05
C LYS A 172 21.04 -20.51 -6.80
N GLN A 173 19.87 -20.20 -7.34
CA GLN A 173 19.03 -21.16 -8.08
C GLN A 173 18.71 -20.65 -9.50
N PRO A 174 19.66 -20.77 -10.45
CA PRO A 174 19.49 -20.25 -11.81
C PRO A 174 18.31 -20.86 -12.58
N GLN A 175 17.95 -22.11 -12.27
CA GLN A 175 16.82 -22.80 -12.89
C GLN A 175 15.48 -22.10 -12.62
N GLY A 176 15.36 -21.44 -11.46
CA GLY A 176 14.17 -20.69 -11.08
C GLY A 176 13.87 -19.49 -11.96
N LEU A 177 14.89 -18.91 -12.62
CA LEU A 177 14.72 -17.72 -13.46
C LEU A 177 13.71 -17.96 -14.59
N ARG A 178 13.64 -19.19 -15.11
CA ARG A 178 12.73 -19.56 -16.22
C ARG A 178 11.25 -19.50 -15.84
N VAL A 179 10.93 -19.76 -14.57
CA VAL A 179 9.56 -19.82 -14.06
C VAL A 179 9.18 -18.59 -13.24
N ALA A 180 10.10 -17.62 -13.10
CA ALA A 180 9.82 -16.35 -12.46
C ALA A 180 8.89 -15.48 -13.32
N ASP A 181 7.96 -14.80 -12.65
CA ASP A 181 7.16 -13.72 -13.26
C ASP A 181 8.03 -12.50 -13.50
N MET A 182 8.89 -12.17 -12.53
CA MET A 182 9.78 -11.00 -12.55
C MET A 182 11.15 -11.38 -12.00
N ILE A 183 12.20 -10.78 -12.56
CA ILE A 183 13.59 -11.02 -12.15
C ILE A 183 14.20 -9.68 -11.79
N PHE A 184 14.70 -9.55 -10.57
CA PHE A 184 15.36 -8.34 -10.10
C PHE A 184 16.86 -8.50 -10.16
N VAL A 185 17.52 -7.55 -10.83
CA VAL A 185 18.97 -7.48 -10.92
C VAL A 185 19.48 -6.20 -10.28
N GLY A 186 20.67 -6.23 -9.68
CA GLY A 186 21.37 -5.04 -9.21
C GLY A 186 22.25 -5.24 -7.99
N LEU A 187 22.92 -4.17 -7.56
CA LEU A 187 23.89 -4.19 -6.47
C LEU A 187 23.32 -4.68 -5.14
N SER A 188 24.19 -5.22 -4.28
CA SER A 188 23.79 -5.54 -2.90
C SER A 188 23.19 -4.30 -2.22
N ARG A 189 22.06 -4.50 -1.51
CA ARG A 189 21.29 -3.47 -0.79
C ARG A 189 20.50 -2.46 -1.64
N THR A 190 20.27 -2.71 -2.92
CA THR A 190 19.30 -1.94 -3.75
C THR A 190 17.82 -2.23 -3.44
N GLY A 191 17.49 -2.80 -2.27
CA GLY A 191 16.09 -3.08 -1.90
C GLY A 191 15.43 -4.28 -2.60
N LYS A 192 16.19 -5.15 -3.29
CA LYS A 192 15.67 -6.37 -3.95
C LYS A 192 14.84 -7.26 -3.01
N THR A 193 15.38 -7.68 -1.85
CA THR A 193 14.71 -8.61 -0.92
C THR A 193 13.40 -8.06 -0.35
N PRO A 194 13.34 -6.82 0.18
CA PRO A 194 12.07 -6.24 0.63
C PRO A 194 11.05 -6.10 -0.51
N LEU A 195 11.50 -5.71 -1.70
CA LEU A 195 10.62 -5.49 -2.85
C LEU A 195 10.09 -6.81 -3.43
N SER A 196 10.93 -7.83 -3.57
CA SER A 196 10.53 -9.17 -4.02
C SER A 196 9.55 -9.80 -3.04
N THR A 197 9.79 -9.65 -1.74
CA THR A 197 8.89 -10.12 -0.69
C THR A 197 7.53 -9.41 -0.78
N TYR A 198 7.52 -8.09 -0.92
CA TYR A 198 6.30 -7.30 -1.07
C TYR A 198 5.45 -7.75 -2.28
N LEU A 199 6.08 -7.95 -3.44
CA LEU A 199 5.40 -8.43 -4.64
C LEU A 199 4.95 -9.89 -4.53
N ALA A 200 5.71 -10.72 -3.82
CA ALA A 200 5.31 -12.09 -3.54
C ALA A 200 4.05 -12.15 -2.66
N HIS A 201 3.88 -11.22 -1.72
CA HIS A 201 2.64 -11.05 -0.96
C HIS A 201 1.43 -10.68 -1.84
N GLN A 202 1.66 -10.18 -3.05
CA GLN A 202 0.64 -9.92 -4.07
C GLN A 202 0.52 -11.05 -5.11
N GLY A 203 1.20 -12.18 -4.91
CA GLY A 203 1.08 -13.37 -5.76
C GLY A 203 2.03 -13.43 -6.97
N TRP A 204 3.12 -12.67 -6.96
CA TRP A 204 4.13 -12.67 -8.04
C TRP A 204 5.38 -13.48 -7.66
N LYS A 205 5.78 -14.41 -8.53
CA LYS A 205 7.03 -15.16 -8.39
C LYS A 205 8.22 -14.29 -8.79
N VAL A 206 8.91 -13.73 -7.80
CA VAL A 206 10.06 -12.85 -8.04
C VAL A 206 11.36 -13.57 -7.69
N ALA A 207 12.35 -13.53 -8.59
CA ALA A 207 13.70 -14.03 -8.35
C ALA A 207 14.70 -12.88 -8.29
N ASN A 208 15.64 -12.93 -7.35
CA ASN A 208 16.67 -11.92 -7.17
C ASN A 208 18.01 -12.44 -7.68
N VAL A 209 18.66 -11.69 -8.55
CA VAL A 209 20.01 -11.97 -9.05
C VAL A 209 20.93 -10.82 -8.64
N PRO A 210 21.83 -11.03 -7.67
CA PRO A 210 22.79 -9.99 -7.30
C PRO A 210 23.75 -9.74 -8.47
N LEU A 211 24.07 -8.46 -8.69
CA LEU A 211 25.12 -8.04 -9.61
C LEU A 211 26.23 -7.34 -8.85
N HIS A 212 27.48 -7.59 -9.24
CA HIS A 212 28.68 -6.98 -8.69
C HIS A 212 29.79 -7.04 -9.73
N PRO A 213 30.71 -6.05 -9.81
CA PRO A 213 31.82 -6.06 -10.77
C PRO A 213 32.65 -7.35 -10.76
N ASP A 214 32.87 -7.91 -9.58
CA ASP A 214 33.66 -9.13 -9.38
C ASP A 214 32.88 -10.45 -9.59
N MET A 215 31.61 -10.39 -10.02
CA MET A 215 30.75 -11.57 -10.17
C MET A 215 30.26 -11.73 -11.60
N THR A 216 30.40 -12.94 -12.16
CA THR A 216 29.79 -13.29 -13.44
C THR A 216 28.32 -13.66 -13.23
N PRO A 217 27.36 -13.01 -13.91
CA PRO A 217 25.95 -13.38 -13.84
C PRO A 217 25.69 -14.78 -14.41
N PRO A 218 24.69 -15.52 -13.90
CA PRO A 218 24.36 -16.84 -14.42
C PRO A 218 23.89 -16.75 -15.88
N PRO A 219 24.31 -17.68 -16.77
CA PRO A 219 23.94 -17.64 -18.19
C PRO A 219 22.43 -17.72 -18.41
N GLU A 220 21.68 -18.36 -17.51
CA GLU A 220 20.23 -18.44 -17.52
C GLU A 220 19.56 -17.06 -17.51
N LEU A 221 20.20 -16.04 -16.92
CA LEU A 221 19.69 -14.66 -16.92
C LEU A 221 19.52 -14.10 -18.33
N PHE A 222 20.36 -14.53 -19.27
CA PHE A 222 20.31 -14.08 -20.66
C PHE A 222 19.42 -14.97 -21.55
N GLN A 223 18.95 -16.10 -21.03
CA GLN A 223 18.13 -17.08 -21.77
C GLN A 223 16.62 -16.92 -21.52
N VAL A 224 16.23 -16.14 -20.51
CA VAL A 224 14.82 -15.88 -20.17
C VAL A 224 14.24 -14.75 -21.03
N ASP A 225 12.92 -14.54 -20.95
CA ASP A 225 12.26 -13.37 -21.53
C ASP A 225 12.83 -12.10 -20.91
N GLN A 226 13.64 -11.36 -21.67
CA GLN A 226 14.38 -10.19 -21.21
C GLN A 226 13.46 -9.07 -20.71
N HIS A 227 12.19 -9.06 -21.12
CA HIS A 227 11.18 -8.12 -20.62
C HIS A 227 10.69 -8.39 -19.20
N ARG A 228 11.06 -9.53 -18.61
CA ARG A 228 10.77 -9.85 -17.19
C ARG A 228 11.85 -9.34 -16.24
N ILE A 229 12.94 -8.79 -16.78
CA ILE A 229 14.09 -8.34 -15.99
C ILE A 229 13.93 -6.87 -15.63
N PHE A 230 13.95 -6.58 -14.33
CA PHE A 230 13.93 -5.24 -13.77
C PHE A 230 15.27 -4.97 -13.07
N ALA A 231 16.00 -4.02 -13.61
CA ALA A 231 17.30 -3.59 -13.12
C ALA A 231 17.15 -2.45 -12.11
N LEU A 232 17.41 -2.74 -10.83
CA LEU A 232 17.26 -1.76 -9.76
C LEU A 232 18.54 -0.93 -9.63
N ILE A 233 18.42 0.38 -9.82
CA ILE A 233 19.49 1.35 -9.61
C ILE A 233 19.17 2.23 -8.39
N ILE A 234 20.20 2.68 -7.70
CA ILE A 234 20.11 3.49 -6.48
C ILE A 234 21.23 4.54 -6.51
N ASN A 235 20.98 5.73 -5.98
CA ASN A 235 22.00 6.75 -5.86
C ASN A 235 23.03 6.42 -4.76
N VAL A 236 24.20 7.06 -4.82
CA VAL A 236 25.31 6.83 -3.89
C VAL A 236 24.89 7.11 -2.44
N GLU A 237 24.28 8.26 -2.20
CA GLU A 237 23.93 8.73 -0.85
C GLU A 237 22.99 7.77 -0.11
N THR A 238 21.95 7.30 -0.79
CA THR A 238 20.96 6.37 -0.23
C THR A 238 21.57 4.98 -0.06
N LEU A 239 22.43 4.52 -0.97
CA LEU A 239 23.10 3.22 -0.82
C LEU A 239 24.07 3.20 0.36
N VAL A 240 24.84 4.28 0.57
CA VAL A 240 25.70 4.46 1.75
C VAL A 240 24.86 4.34 3.02
N LYS A 241 23.79 5.12 3.15
CA LYS A 241 22.89 5.10 4.32
C LYS A 241 22.35 3.69 4.61
N VAL A 242 21.92 2.96 3.58
CA VAL A 242 21.37 1.60 3.73
C VAL A 242 22.46 0.61 4.15
N ARG A 243 23.67 0.70 3.59
CA ARG A 243 24.80 -0.18 3.94
C ARG A 243 25.28 0.09 5.37
N GLU A 244 25.41 1.34 5.78
CA GLU A 244 25.75 1.73 7.16
C GLU A 244 24.70 1.26 8.17
N ALA A 245 23.40 1.42 7.86
CA ALA A 245 22.32 0.92 8.71
C ALA A 245 22.42 -0.61 8.88
N ARG A 246 22.76 -1.34 7.82
CA ARG A 246 22.95 -2.79 7.90
C ARG A 246 24.12 -3.18 8.78
N LEU A 247 25.28 -2.52 8.64
CA LEU A 247 26.48 -2.81 9.45
C LEU A 247 26.17 -2.64 10.94
N ARG A 248 25.49 -1.53 11.30
CA ARG A 248 25.01 -1.29 12.67
C ARG A 248 24.09 -2.41 13.18
N GLN A 249 23.17 -2.91 12.35
CA GLN A 249 22.26 -4.00 12.74
C GLN A 249 22.96 -5.33 13.03
N VAL A 250 24.08 -5.62 12.35
CA VAL A 250 24.82 -6.87 12.54
C VAL A 250 25.97 -6.74 13.56
N GLY A 251 26.04 -5.62 14.28
CA GLY A 251 27.05 -5.38 15.31
C GLY A 251 28.47 -5.21 14.76
N LEU A 252 28.62 -4.97 13.46
CA LEU A 252 29.91 -4.71 12.83
C LEU A 252 30.14 -3.19 12.80
N THR A 253 31.38 -2.78 13.08
CA THR A 253 31.80 -1.41 12.78
C THR A 253 31.69 -1.18 11.26
N PRO A 254 31.47 0.06 10.79
CA PRO A 254 31.49 0.34 9.37
C PRO A 254 32.83 -0.11 8.81
N ASP A 255 32.84 -1.24 8.10
CA ASP A 255 34.01 -1.67 7.38
C ASP A 255 34.25 -0.58 6.32
N ALA A 256 35.37 0.14 6.44
CA ALA A 256 35.61 1.39 5.71
C ALA A 256 35.53 1.21 4.18
N ARG A 257 35.53 -0.03 3.69
CA ARG A 257 35.37 -0.41 2.28
C ARG A 257 33.93 -0.72 1.85
N TYR A 258 33.05 -1.21 2.73
CA TYR A 258 31.69 -1.64 2.33
C TYR A 258 30.73 -0.46 2.12
N ALA A 259 30.92 0.61 2.90
CA ALA A 259 30.15 1.85 2.84
C ALA A 259 30.95 3.04 2.26
N ASP A 260 32.09 2.77 1.60
CA ASP A 260 32.89 3.81 0.95
C ASP A 260 32.12 4.45 -0.23
N PRO A 261 31.82 5.77 -0.18
CA PRO A 261 31.10 6.44 -1.24
C PRO A 261 31.79 6.36 -2.62
N VAL A 262 33.13 6.37 -2.65
CA VAL A 262 33.89 6.32 -3.91
C VAL A 262 33.71 4.96 -4.57
N ARG A 263 33.95 3.88 -3.82
CA ARG A 263 33.75 2.51 -4.31
C ARG A 263 32.30 2.25 -4.70
N ILE A 264 31.34 2.77 -3.92
CA ILE A 264 29.92 2.65 -4.25
C ILE A 264 29.60 3.35 -5.57
N SER A 265 30.19 4.52 -5.82
CA SER A 265 30.05 5.21 -7.12
C SER A 265 30.55 4.33 -8.26
N ASP A 266 31.74 3.73 -8.12
CA ASP A 266 32.31 2.83 -9.13
C ASP A 266 31.43 1.60 -9.37
N GLU A 267 30.89 0.99 -8.30
CA GLU A 267 29.95 -0.14 -8.39
C GLU A 267 28.67 0.24 -9.15
N ILE A 268 28.13 1.44 -8.88
CA ILE A 268 26.93 1.97 -9.53
C ILE A 268 27.19 2.23 -11.01
N ASP A 269 28.32 2.86 -11.35
CA ASP A 269 28.65 3.18 -12.73
C ASP A 269 28.94 1.92 -13.56
N TRP A 270 29.60 0.92 -12.97
CA TRP A 270 29.70 -0.41 -13.57
C TRP A 270 28.32 -1.02 -13.83
N CYS A 271 27.39 -0.93 -12.87
CA CYS A 271 26.03 -1.45 -13.04
C CYS A 271 25.27 -0.73 -14.16
N LYS A 272 25.39 0.60 -14.29
CA LYS A 272 24.77 1.36 -15.38
C LYS A 272 25.31 0.92 -16.74
N ALA A 273 26.63 0.83 -16.89
CA ALA A 273 27.27 0.37 -18.12
C ALA A 273 26.86 -1.08 -18.47
N PHE A 274 26.69 -1.92 -17.46
CA PHE A 274 26.19 -3.28 -17.64
C PHE A 274 24.72 -3.32 -18.09
N TYR A 275 23.86 -2.43 -17.58
CA TYR A 275 22.46 -2.31 -18.02
C TYR A 275 22.34 -1.77 -19.45
N GLU A 276 23.21 -0.84 -19.86
CA GLU A 276 23.25 -0.32 -21.22
C GLU A 276 23.55 -1.40 -22.27
N GLN A 277 24.33 -2.42 -21.90
CA GLN A 277 24.59 -3.60 -22.74
C GLN A 277 23.36 -4.52 -22.87
N ASN A 278 22.33 -4.32 -22.05
CA ASN A 278 21.12 -5.15 -21.99
C ASN A 278 19.85 -4.30 -22.20
N PRO A 279 19.60 -3.78 -23.43
CA PRO A 279 18.52 -2.82 -23.71
C PRO A 279 17.10 -3.37 -23.51
N GLY A 280 16.95 -4.69 -23.37
CA GLY A 280 15.66 -5.32 -23.08
C GLY A 280 15.20 -5.16 -21.62
N TRP A 281 16.10 -4.77 -20.71
CA TRP A 281 15.85 -4.70 -19.27
C TRP A 281 15.17 -3.39 -18.89
N HIS A 282 14.31 -3.46 -17.87
CA HIS A 282 13.62 -2.29 -17.33
C HIS A 282 14.41 -1.71 -16.17
N VAL A 283 15.08 -0.58 -16.38
CA VAL A 283 15.81 0.12 -15.31
C VAL A 283 14.84 0.88 -14.41
N ILE A 284 14.86 0.59 -13.11
CA ILE A 284 14.01 1.18 -12.09
C ILE A 284 14.90 1.88 -11.07
N ASP A 285 14.81 3.21 -11.00
CA ASP A 285 15.42 3.97 -9.92
C ASP A 285 14.57 3.83 -8.65
N VAL A 286 15.17 3.26 -7.61
CA VAL A 286 14.56 3.06 -6.29
C VAL A 286 15.05 4.05 -5.24
N SER A 287 15.83 5.05 -5.64
CA SER A 287 16.33 6.10 -4.75
C SER A 287 15.17 6.82 -4.07
N ASP A 288 15.18 6.84 -2.74
CA ASP A 288 14.21 7.55 -1.88
C ASP A 288 12.74 7.16 -2.09
N LYS A 289 12.46 6.06 -2.79
CA LYS A 289 11.12 5.53 -3.00
C LYS A 289 10.70 4.57 -1.90
N ALA A 290 9.43 4.64 -1.53
CA ALA A 290 8.81 3.58 -0.73
C ALA A 290 8.74 2.26 -1.51
N ILE A 291 8.73 1.13 -0.81
CA ILE A 291 8.65 -0.21 -1.44
C ILE A 291 7.37 -0.32 -2.27
N GLU A 292 6.27 0.22 -1.77
CA GLU A 292 4.96 0.25 -2.42
C GLU A 292 5.00 1.04 -3.75
N GLU A 293 5.73 2.16 -3.78
CA GLU A 293 5.85 3.01 -4.97
C GLU A 293 6.72 2.34 -6.05
N ALA A 294 7.84 1.75 -5.64
CA ALA A 294 8.69 0.97 -6.53
C ALA A 294 7.94 -0.24 -7.11
N ALA A 295 7.19 -0.96 -6.27
CA ALA A 295 6.37 -2.09 -6.68
C ALA A 295 5.28 -1.66 -7.69
N ALA A 296 4.58 -0.56 -7.42
CA ALA A 296 3.58 -0.02 -8.34
C ALA A 296 4.17 0.33 -9.72
N SER A 297 5.36 0.94 -9.73
CA SER A 297 6.09 1.28 -10.97
C SER A 297 6.41 0.02 -11.80
N ILE A 298 6.92 -1.02 -11.15
CA ILE A 298 7.26 -2.31 -11.77
C ILE A 298 6.01 -3.00 -12.34
N LEU A 299 4.93 -3.05 -11.56
CA LEU A 299 3.67 -3.67 -11.98
C LEU A 299 3.03 -2.96 -13.17
N ASN A 300 3.09 -1.63 -13.22
CA ASN A 300 2.58 -0.86 -14.34
C ASN A 300 3.31 -1.22 -15.65
N ILE A 301 4.65 -1.32 -15.60
CA ILE A 301 5.47 -1.73 -16.74
C ILE A 301 5.11 -3.17 -17.15
N TYR A 302 5.07 -4.10 -16.20
CA TYR A 302 4.76 -5.51 -16.44
C TYR A 302 3.37 -5.70 -17.10
N GLN A 303 2.35 -5.00 -16.60
CA GLN A 303 0.98 -5.11 -17.10
C GLN A 303 0.78 -4.45 -18.47
N SER A 304 1.45 -3.32 -18.75
CA SER A 304 1.36 -2.64 -20.05
C SER A 304 1.75 -3.57 -21.21
N LYS A 305 2.78 -4.40 -21.00
CA LYS A 305 3.27 -5.36 -21.99
C LYS A 305 2.35 -6.56 -22.18
N LYS A 306 1.72 -7.07 -21.11
CA LYS A 306 0.72 -8.15 -21.21
C LYS A 306 -0.45 -7.74 -22.11
N ARG A 307 -0.90 -6.48 -21.99
CA ARG A 307 -1.98 -5.93 -22.84
C ARG A 307 -1.58 -5.82 -24.31
N SER A 308 -0.32 -5.46 -24.60
CA SER A 308 0.17 -5.41 -25.98
C SER A 308 0.36 -6.80 -26.62
N LYS A 309 0.77 -7.81 -25.84
CA LYS A 309 0.88 -9.21 -26.32
C LYS A 309 -0.48 -9.90 -26.51
N SER A 310 -1.53 -9.47 -25.83
CA SER A 310 -2.89 -10.03 -25.93
C SER A 310 -3.72 -9.46 -27.09
N ARG A 311 -3.23 -8.41 -27.77
CA ARG A 311 -3.91 -7.74 -28.88
C ARG A 311 -3.37 -8.14 -30.27
N ILE A 312 -2.43 -9.08 -30.30
CA ILE A 312 -1.82 -9.69 -31.49
C ILE A 312 -2.23 -11.15 -31.48
#